data_AF-A0A9D1FLW9-F1
#
_entry.id   AF-A0A9D1FLW9-F1
#
_cell.length_a   1.000
_cell.length_b   1.000
_cell.length_c   1.000
_cell.angle_alpha   90.00
_cell.angle_beta   90.00
_cell.angle_gamma   90.00
#
_symmetry.space_group_name_H-M   'P 1'
#
loop_
_entity.id
_entity.type
_entity.pdbx_description
1 polymer ?
#
loop_
_entity_poly.entity_id
_entity_poly.type
_entity_poly.pdbx_seq_one_letter_code
_entity_poly.pdbx_strand_id
1 'polypeptide(L)'
;MKYWKKAVSCALAGVMAALSLASCGGNGDKEYLTLEEDLGSEVYAIGFRVDDVALAQEVQRILDEMVEDGTAAEISEKWFGTNLIINDQPYPVEKEPAADDTSLEDLKARGEFIVGLDDSFPPMGFMNEENEIVGVDIDLAAEVCERMGVTLKVQPINWDAKEMELNNGNIDCIWNGMTVTEERMEAMYLSKPYLNNRQVVIVEKGSGIESLDDLEGKTVGLQKGSSAEQALADSRIADKVGSVQTYDENVTAFMDLQNGRIDAFLVDEVAGNYIVANQGNVQ
;
A
#
# COMPACT_ATOMS: atom_id res chain seq x y z
N MET A 1 16.23 18.70 -3.97
CA MET A 1 15.32 18.49 -2.82
C MET A 1 14.10 19.43 -2.75
N LYS A 2 13.89 20.43 -3.63
CA LYS A 2 12.67 21.27 -3.65
C LYS A 2 11.65 20.90 -4.76
N TYR A 3 11.94 19.88 -5.56
CA TYR A 3 11.19 19.58 -6.78
C TYR A 3 10.01 18.62 -6.57
N TRP A 4 10.05 17.74 -5.57
CA TRP A 4 9.05 16.67 -5.44
C TRP A 4 7.73 17.12 -4.80
N LYS A 5 7.75 18.01 -3.80
CA LYS A 5 6.53 18.58 -3.19
C LYS A 5 5.65 19.41 -4.15
N LYS A 6 6.15 19.78 -5.34
CA LYS A 6 5.38 20.55 -6.34
C LYS A 6 4.68 19.70 -7.40
N ALA A 7 5.02 18.42 -7.53
CA ALA A 7 4.50 17.55 -8.60
C ALA A 7 3.20 16.82 -8.23
N VAL A 8 2.80 16.82 -6.96
CA VAL A 8 1.59 16.11 -6.47
C VAL A 8 0.29 16.90 -6.73
N SER A 9 0.29 17.84 -7.68
CA SER A 9 -0.93 18.52 -8.13
C SER A 9 -1.50 17.81 -9.36
N CYS A 10 -1.79 16.51 -9.22
CA CYS A 10 -2.71 15.84 -10.13
C CYS A 10 -3.99 15.56 -9.33
N ALA A 11 -5.10 16.11 -9.80
CA ALA A 11 -6.39 16.00 -9.14
C ALA A 11 -6.78 14.51 -9.03
N LEU A 12 -6.62 13.94 -7.85
CA LEU A 12 -7.39 12.79 -7.40
C LEU A 12 -8.85 13.27 -7.35
N ALA A 13 -9.57 13.12 -8.46
CA ALA A 13 -11.01 13.03 -8.38
C ALA A 13 -11.28 11.79 -7.53
N GLY A 14 -11.74 12.00 -6.29
CA GLY A 14 -12.06 10.92 -5.37
C GLY A 14 -12.85 9.85 -6.13
N VAL A 15 -12.27 8.65 -6.24
CA VAL A 15 -12.93 7.51 -6.85
C VAL A 15 -13.99 7.07 -5.86
N MET A 16 -15.12 7.77 -5.87
CA MET A 16 -16.37 7.26 -5.34
C MET A 16 -16.84 6.19 -6.33
N ALA A 17 -16.14 5.04 -6.33
CA ALA A 17 -16.69 3.84 -6.94
C ALA A 17 -17.91 3.49 -6.10
N ALA A 18 -19.08 3.88 -6.59
CA ALA A 18 -20.34 3.34 -6.15
C ALA A 18 -20.37 1.85 -6.54
N LEU A 19 -19.69 1.00 -5.75
CA LEU A 19 -20.02 -0.41 -5.70
C LEU A 19 -21.42 -0.50 -5.09
N SER A 20 -22.43 -0.51 -5.95
CA SER A 20 -23.77 -0.89 -5.58
C SER A 20 -23.79 -2.39 -5.28
N LEU A 21 -23.36 -2.77 -4.07
CA LEU A 21 -23.76 -4.05 -3.51
C LEU A 21 -25.05 -3.81 -2.75
N ALA A 22 -26.12 -4.38 -3.30
CA ALA A 22 -27.36 -4.58 -2.57
C ALA A 22 -27.01 -5.28 -1.25
N SER A 23 -27.09 -4.53 -0.15
CA SER A 23 -27.11 -5.06 1.19
C SER A 23 -28.25 -6.07 1.29
N CYS A 24 -27.92 -7.36 1.18
CA CYS A 24 -28.77 -8.41 1.71
C CYS A 24 -28.54 -8.39 3.22
N GLY A 25 -29.36 -7.60 3.90
CA GLY A 25 -29.21 -7.27 5.31
C GLY A 25 -29.23 -8.46 6.26
N GLY A 26 -28.53 -8.25 7.38
CA GLY A 26 -28.60 -9.06 8.59
C GLY A 26 -27.97 -8.36 9.79
N ASN A 27 -28.78 -7.54 10.49
CA ASN A 27 -28.60 -7.14 11.90
C ASN A 27 -27.50 -6.11 12.27
N GLY A 28 -27.82 -4.80 12.21
CA GLY A 28 -27.14 -3.79 13.03
C GLY A 28 -25.72 -3.38 12.62
N ASP A 29 -25.34 -3.60 11.36
CA ASP A 29 -24.01 -3.25 10.85
C ASP A 29 -23.74 -1.76 11.02
N LYS A 30 -22.67 -1.44 11.74
CA LYS A 30 -22.16 -0.08 11.87
C LYS A 30 -21.75 0.42 10.49
N GLU A 31 -22.12 1.65 10.19
CA GLU A 31 -21.67 2.34 8.98
C GLU A 31 -20.40 3.14 9.30
N TYR A 32 -19.50 3.24 8.33
CA TYR A 32 -18.25 4.00 8.46
C TYR A 32 -18.21 5.11 7.42
N LEU A 33 -17.50 6.19 7.76
CA LEU A 33 -17.21 7.27 6.83
C LEU A 33 -15.73 7.63 6.88
N THR A 34 -15.22 8.05 5.74
CA THR A 34 -13.89 8.64 5.59
C THR A 34 -14.03 10.15 5.77
N LEU A 35 -13.20 10.77 6.61
CA LEU A 35 -13.19 12.22 6.78
C LEU A 35 -12.80 12.92 5.46
N GLU A 36 -13.33 14.13 5.25
CA GLU A 36 -12.95 14.95 4.08
C GLU A 36 -11.51 15.49 4.21
N GLU A 37 -11.07 15.80 5.43
CA GLU A 37 -9.67 16.12 5.72
C GLU A 37 -8.84 14.83 5.76
N ASP A 38 -7.71 14.84 5.06
CA ASP A 38 -6.74 13.75 5.01
C ASP A 38 -5.39 14.18 5.61
N LEU A 39 -4.48 13.23 5.79
CA LEU A 39 -3.14 13.44 6.37
C LEU A 39 -2.05 13.53 5.29
N GLY A 40 -2.44 13.64 4.02
CA GLY A 40 -1.53 13.85 2.91
C GLY A 40 -1.71 12.87 1.77
N SER A 41 -1.26 13.31 0.59
CA SER A 41 -1.18 12.48 -0.60
C SER A 41 0.13 11.72 -0.65
N GLU A 42 0.05 10.49 -1.15
CA GLU A 42 1.15 9.53 -1.22
C GLU A 42 1.13 8.82 -2.58
N VAL A 43 2.22 8.13 -2.88
CA VAL A 43 2.32 7.26 -4.04
C VAL A 43 3.02 5.98 -3.66
N TYR A 44 2.64 4.88 -4.28
CA TYR A 44 3.25 3.57 -4.07
C TYR A 44 4.31 3.27 -5.11
N ALA A 45 5.42 2.69 -4.65
CA ALA A 45 6.49 2.14 -5.46
C ALA A 45 6.79 0.70 -5.01
N ILE A 46 7.78 0.07 -5.63
CA ILE A 46 8.31 -1.24 -5.23
C ILE A 46 9.66 -1.01 -4.57
N GLY A 47 9.89 -1.61 -3.40
CA GLY A 47 11.13 -1.49 -2.65
C GLY A 47 12.12 -2.61 -2.94
N PHE A 48 13.35 -2.26 -3.30
CA PHE A 48 14.46 -3.19 -3.53
C PHE A 48 15.63 -2.83 -2.63
N ARG A 49 16.56 -3.78 -2.41
CA ARG A 49 17.82 -3.45 -1.74
C ARG A 49 18.49 -2.27 -2.47
N VAL A 50 19.16 -1.40 -1.71
CA VAL A 50 19.75 -0.14 -2.23
C VAL A 50 20.68 -0.39 -3.44
N ASP A 51 21.34 -1.55 -3.49
CA ASP A 51 22.30 -1.91 -4.53
C ASP A 51 21.76 -2.87 -5.59
N ASP A 52 20.50 -3.34 -5.49
CA ASP A 52 19.85 -4.23 -6.46
C ASP A 52 19.15 -3.44 -7.58
N VAL A 53 19.88 -2.49 -8.17
CA VAL A 53 19.33 -1.52 -9.14
C VAL A 53 19.03 -2.19 -10.48
N ALA A 54 19.87 -3.12 -10.93
CA ALA A 54 19.68 -3.86 -12.18
C ALA A 54 18.38 -4.68 -12.16
N LEU A 55 18.11 -5.37 -11.04
CA LEU A 55 16.85 -6.08 -10.84
C LEU A 55 15.66 -5.11 -10.85
N ALA A 56 15.74 -4.03 -10.07
CA ALA A 56 14.66 -3.06 -9.96
C ALA A 56 14.32 -2.39 -11.29
N GLN A 57 15.33 -2.07 -12.10
CA GLN A 57 15.13 -1.48 -13.42
C GLN A 57 14.55 -2.47 -14.44
N GLU A 58 14.90 -3.75 -14.37
CA GLU A 58 14.24 -4.78 -15.21
C GLU A 58 12.78 -4.95 -14.83
N VAL A 59 12.45 -5.00 -13.53
CA VAL A 59 11.05 -5.03 -13.07
C VAL A 59 10.31 -3.79 -13.56
N GLN A 60 10.89 -2.60 -13.43
CA GLN A 60 10.28 -1.37 -13.93
C GLN A 60 10.07 -1.41 -15.45
N ARG A 61 11.05 -1.89 -16.23
CA ARG A 61 10.93 -1.99 -17.68
C ARG A 61 9.75 -2.87 -18.07
N ILE A 62 9.59 -4.02 -17.41
CA ILE A 62 8.48 -4.93 -17.67
C ILE A 62 7.15 -4.30 -17.26
N LEU A 63 7.11 -3.60 -16.12
CA LEU A 63 5.91 -2.88 -15.69
C LEU A 63 5.53 -1.76 -16.68
N ASP A 64 6.52 -1.03 -17.21
CA ASP A 64 6.31 -0.02 -18.26
C ASP A 64 5.71 -0.68 -19.53
N GLU A 65 6.20 -1.85 -19.95
CA GLU A 65 5.62 -2.63 -21.07
C GLU A 65 4.18 -3.06 -20.79
N MET A 66 3.87 -3.50 -19.56
CA MET A 66 2.51 -3.87 -19.15
C MET A 66 1.56 -2.65 -19.15
N VAL A 67 2.05 -1.44 -18.89
CA VAL A 67 1.23 -0.23 -19.05
C VAL A 67 1.03 0.11 -20.53
N GLU A 68 2.07 -0.05 -21.36
CA GLU A 68 1.99 0.25 -22.80
C GLU A 68 1.05 -0.69 -23.57
N ASP A 69 1.04 -1.98 -23.23
CA ASP A 69 0.18 -2.98 -23.90
C ASP A 69 -1.21 -3.14 -23.27
N GLY A 70 -1.44 -2.52 -22.11
CA GLY A 70 -2.73 -2.52 -21.41
C GLY A 70 -2.91 -3.62 -20.38
N THR A 71 -1.97 -4.57 -20.23
CA THR A 71 -2.08 -5.65 -19.25
C THR A 71 -2.18 -5.13 -17.82
N ALA A 72 -1.40 -4.11 -17.45
CA ALA A 72 -1.49 -3.50 -16.12
C ALA A 72 -2.87 -2.86 -15.86
N ALA A 73 -3.48 -2.27 -16.90
CA ALA A 73 -4.81 -1.68 -16.79
C ALA A 73 -5.89 -2.75 -16.58
N GLU A 74 -5.83 -3.87 -17.29
CA GLU A 74 -6.75 -5.00 -17.11
C GLU A 74 -6.67 -5.58 -15.70
N ILE A 75 -5.45 -5.75 -15.17
CA ILE A 75 -5.22 -6.19 -13.78
C ILE A 75 -5.81 -5.17 -12.80
N SER A 76 -5.56 -3.88 -13.01
CA SER A 76 -6.08 -2.83 -12.14
C SER A 76 -7.62 -2.79 -12.13
N GLU A 77 -8.24 -2.88 -13.31
CA GLU A 77 -9.70 -2.88 -13.46
C GLU A 77 -10.36 -4.11 -12.81
N LYS A 78 -9.70 -5.27 -12.83
CA LYS A 78 -10.16 -6.47 -12.10
C LYS A 78 -10.33 -6.19 -10.61
N TRP A 79 -9.39 -5.47 -9.99
CA TRP A 79 -9.37 -5.23 -8.54
C TRP A 79 -10.14 -3.98 -8.10
N PHE A 80 -10.07 -2.91 -8.89
CA PHE A 80 -10.61 -1.59 -8.52
C PHE A 80 -11.85 -1.19 -9.32
N GLY A 81 -12.21 -1.93 -10.36
CA GLY A 81 -13.27 -1.55 -11.32
C GLY A 81 -12.90 -0.40 -12.25
N THR A 82 -11.69 0.14 -12.13
CA THR A 82 -11.10 1.18 -12.98
C THR A 82 -9.59 1.05 -12.97
N ASN A 83 -8.90 1.54 -14.00
CA ASN A 83 -7.45 1.60 -13.98
C ASN A 83 -6.94 2.70 -13.03
N LEU A 84 -6.18 2.30 -12.02
CA LEU A 84 -5.48 3.17 -11.07
C LEU A 84 -3.95 3.17 -11.27
N ILE A 85 -3.44 2.30 -12.15
CA ILE A 85 -1.99 2.18 -12.39
C ILE A 85 -1.50 3.37 -13.20
N ILE A 86 -0.40 3.96 -12.75
CA ILE A 86 0.29 5.09 -13.37
C ILE A 86 1.72 4.71 -13.78
N ASN A 87 2.29 5.44 -14.73
CA ASN A 87 3.69 5.29 -15.15
C ASN A 87 4.34 6.63 -15.55
N ASP A 88 3.70 7.76 -15.22
CA ASP A 88 4.10 9.10 -15.64
C ASP A 88 5.02 9.81 -14.64
N GLN A 89 5.21 9.24 -13.45
CA GLN A 89 6.10 9.75 -12.42
C GLN A 89 7.54 9.26 -12.62
N PRO A 90 8.55 10.12 -12.39
CA PRO A 90 9.95 9.71 -12.46
C PRO A 90 10.32 8.81 -11.27
N TYR A 91 11.51 8.21 -11.33
CA TYR A 91 12.09 7.55 -10.16
C TYR A 91 12.22 8.56 -9.00
N PRO A 92 11.92 8.16 -7.75
CA PRO A 92 12.13 9.02 -6.58
C PRO A 92 13.60 9.43 -6.44
N VAL A 93 14.51 8.48 -6.70
CA VAL A 93 15.96 8.69 -6.80
C VAL A 93 16.47 7.97 -8.04
N GLU A 94 16.89 8.73 -9.05
CA GLU A 94 17.55 8.16 -10.25
C GLU A 94 18.94 7.61 -9.89
N LYS A 95 19.17 6.34 -10.21
CA LYS A 95 20.46 5.64 -10.03
C LYS A 95 20.67 4.67 -11.20
N GLU A 96 21.87 4.65 -11.73
CA GLU A 96 22.31 3.63 -12.71
C GLU A 96 22.84 2.39 -11.97
N PRO A 97 22.67 1.17 -12.51
CA PRO A 97 23.26 -0.02 -11.92
C PRO A 97 24.78 0.09 -11.82
N ALA A 98 25.33 -0.37 -10.70
CA ALA A 98 26.78 -0.46 -10.55
C ALA A 98 27.34 -1.53 -11.50
N ALA A 99 28.62 -1.41 -11.87
CA ALA A 99 29.23 -2.38 -12.79
C ALA A 99 29.34 -3.80 -12.20
N ASP A 100 29.26 -3.92 -10.88
CA ASP A 100 29.26 -5.14 -10.09
C ASP A 100 27.88 -5.51 -9.52
N ASP A 101 26.82 -4.83 -9.95
CA ASP A 101 25.44 -5.19 -9.62
C ASP A 101 25.00 -6.43 -10.43
N THR A 102 25.09 -7.59 -9.80
CA THR A 102 24.67 -8.89 -10.37
C THR A 102 23.25 -9.29 -10.00
N SER A 103 22.45 -8.40 -9.38
CA SER A 103 21.15 -8.74 -8.77
C SER A 103 20.19 -9.43 -9.74
N LEU A 104 20.06 -8.91 -10.96
CA LEU A 104 19.21 -9.50 -12.00
C LEU A 104 19.73 -10.86 -12.48
N GLU A 105 21.04 -11.00 -12.60
CA GLU A 105 21.69 -12.20 -13.11
C GLU A 105 21.60 -13.34 -12.09
N ASP A 106 21.82 -13.02 -10.82
CA ASP A 106 21.69 -13.94 -9.70
C ASP A 106 20.24 -14.43 -9.55
N LEU A 107 19.26 -13.54 -9.67
CA LEU A 107 17.85 -13.90 -9.67
C LEU A 107 17.49 -14.80 -10.87
N LYS A 108 17.93 -14.45 -12.09
CA LYS A 108 17.68 -15.27 -13.29
C LYS A 108 18.36 -16.64 -13.21
N ALA A 109 19.55 -16.72 -12.61
CA ALA A 109 20.24 -17.99 -12.38
C ALA A 109 19.54 -18.85 -11.32
N ARG A 110 18.97 -18.23 -10.28
CA ARG A 110 18.15 -18.89 -9.27
C ARG A 110 16.80 -19.35 -9.84
N GLY A 111 16.22 -18.59 -10.76
CA GLY A 111 14.93 -18.87 -11.40
C GLY A 111 13.70 -18.56 -10.53
N GLU A 112 13.89 -17.86 -9.41
CA GLU A 112 12.83 -17.52 -8.45
C GLU A 112 12.93 -16.05 -8.05
N PHE A 113 11.82 -15.33 -8.15
CA PHE A 113 11.66 -13.95 -7.67
C PHE A 113 10.79 -13.95 -6.41
N ILE A 114 11.39 -13.60 -5.27
CA ILE A 114 10.77 -13.64 -3.95
C ILE A 114 10.23 -12.25 -3.58
N VAL A 115 8.91 -12.10 -3.59
CA VAL A 115 8.20 -10.87 -3.25
C VAL A 115 7.76 -10.93 -1.79
N GLY A 116 8.24 -9.98 -0.98
CA GLY A 116 7.79 -9.76 0.39
C GLY A 116 6.55 -8.86 0.46
N LEU A 117 5.58 -9.24 1.29
CA LEU A 117 4.35 -8.49 1.51
C LEU A 117 3.78 -8.70 2.93
N ASP A 118 2.89 -7.80 3.36
CA ASP A 118 1.92 -8.07 4.42
C ASP A 118 0.69 -8.75 3.77
N ASP A 119 0.38 -9.99 4.17
CA ASP A 119 -0.75 -10.78 3.64
C ASP A 119 -2.10 -10.43 4.30
N SER A 120 -2.15 -9.29 5.00
CA SER A 120 -3.36 -8.68 5.55
C SER A 120 -3.56 -7.24 5.05
N PHE A 121 -3.11 -6.95 3.82
CA PHE A 121 -3.23 -5.63 3.18
C PHE A 121 -4.08 -5.63 1.90
N PRO A 122 -5.41 -5.89 2.01
CA PRO A 122 -6.28 -5.90 0.84
C PRO A 122 -6.51 -4.48 0.29
N PRO A 123 -6.66 -4.30 -1.02
CA PRO A 123 -6.61 -5.32 -2.08
C PRO A 123 -5.20 -5.51 -2.69
N MET A 124 -4.16 -5.00 -2.04
CA MET A 124 -2.79 -4.99 -2.58
C MET A 124 -2.18 -6.39 -2.58
N GLY A 125 -2.11 -6.99 -1.41
CA GLY A 125 -1.71 -8.38 -1.19
C GLY A 125 -2.37 -8.86 0.09
N PHE A 126 -3.17 -9.93 0.00
CA PHE A 126 -3.89 -10.45 1.14
C PHE A 126 -4.28 -11.91 0.98
N MET A 127 -4.53 -12.60 2.09
CA MET A 127 -5.05 -13.95 2.08
C MET A 127 -6.56 -13.97 1.80
N ASN A 128 -7.00 -14.72 0.79
CA ASN A 128 -8.42 -14.94 0.51
C ASN A 128 -9.01 -16.09 1.36
N GLU A 129 -10.31 -16.33 1.22
CA GLU A 129 -11.03 -17.42 1.92
C GLU A 129 -10.53 -18.83 1.56
N GLU A 130 -9.82 -18.97 0.44
CA GLU A 130 -9.22 -20.23 -0.03
C GLU A 130 -7.80 -20.45 0.54
N ASN A 131 -7.31 -19.53 1.38
CA ASN A 131 -5.94 -19.48 1.92
C ASN A 131 -4.86 -19.27 0.85
N GLU A 132 -5.20 -18.54 -0.21
CA GLU A 132 -4.28 -18.13 -1.25
C GLU A 132 -3.96 -16.64 -1.08
N ILE A 133 -2.69 -16.28 -1.29
CA ILE A 133 -2.26 -14.87 -1.32
C ILE A 133 -2.59 -14.31 -2.69
N VAL A 134 -3.46 -13.32 -2.72
CA VAL A 134 -3.98 -12.66 -3.92
C VAL A 134 -3.93 -11.14 -3.76
N GLY A 135 -4.10 -10.40 -4.85
CA GLY A 135 -4.18 -8.95 -4.82
C GLY A 135 -3.63 -8.33 -6.08
N VAL A 136 -3.79 -7.01 -6.22
CA VAL A 136 -3.29 -6.29 -7.40
C VAL A 136 -1.78 -6.39 -7.52
N ASP A 137 -1.03 -6.30 -6.41
CA ASP A 137 0.43 -6.39 -6.45
C ASP A 137 0.89 -7.82 -6.78
N ILE A 138 0.11 -8.83 -6.37
CA ILE A 138 0.37 -10.24 -6.67
C ILE A 138 0.17 -10.54 -8.15
N ASP A 139 -0.93 -10.05 -8.73
CA ASP A 139 -1.22 -10.21 -10.15
C ASP A 139 -0.19 -9.46 -11.02
N LEU A 140 0.20 -8.25 -10.63
CA LEU A 140 1.27 -7.52 -11.32
C LEU A 140 2.61 -8.25 -11.23
N ALA A 141 2.99 -8.74 -10.04
CA ALA A 141 4.22 -9.49 -9.85
C ALA A 141 4.22 -10.82 -10.62
N ALA A 142 3.07 -11.49 -10.73
CA ALA A 142 2.93 -12.72 -11.49
C ALA A 142 3.17 -12.49 -12.98
N GLU A 143 2.58 -11.45 -13.55
CA GLU A 143 2.79 -11.05 -14.95
C GLU A 143 4.26 -10.66 -15.20
N VAL A 144 4.88 -9.91 -14.27
CA VAL A 144 6.31 -9.58 -14.35
C VAL A 144 7.17 -10.85 -14.38
N CYS A 145 6.88 -11.82 -13.50
CA CYS A 145 7.60 -13.09 -13.44
C CYS A 145 7.43 -13.91 -14.73
N GLU A 146 6.23 -13.95 -15.30
CA GLU A 146 5.94 -14.63 -16.56
C GLU A 146 6.79 -14.06 -17.70
N ARG A 147 6.80 -12.73 -17.85
CA ARG A 147 7.60 -12.03 -18.89
C ARG A 147 9.10 -12.18 -18.66
N MET A 148 9.53 -12.23 -17.40
CA MET A 148 10.94 -12.42 -17.04
C MET A 148 11.41 -13.88 -17.16
N GLY A 149 10.48 -14.84 -17.19
CA GLY A 149 10.76 -16.27 -17.28
C GLY A 149 11.23 -16.89 -15.95
N VAL A 150 10.73 -16.38 -14.83
CA VAL A 150 11.07 -16.84 -13.46
C VAL A 150 9.82 -17.26 -12.70
N THR A 151 9.99 -18.01 -11.61
CA THR A 151 8.88 -18.41 -10.75
C THR A 151 8.64 -17.34 -9.69
N LEU A 152 7.39 -16.87 -9.57
CA LEU A 152 6.98 -16.02 -8.45
C LEU A 152 6.96 -16.84 -7.15
N LYS A 153 7.57 -16.29 -6.11
CA LYS A 153 7.42 -16.73 -4.71
C LYS A 153 6.91 -15.56 -3.90
N VAL A 154 5.74 -15.73 -3.29
CA VAL A 154 5.19 -14.75 -2.35
C VAL A 154 5.60 -15.15 -0.93
N GLN A 155 6.10 -14.20 -0.16
CA GLN A 155 6.57 -14.42 1.20
C GLN A 155 5.91 -13.41 2.14
N PRO A 156 4.93 -13.84 2.96
CA PRO A 156 4.43 -13.03 4.06
C PRO A 156 5.57 -12.63 5.01
N ILE A 157 5.59 -11.37 5.39
CA ILE A 157 6.55 -10.80 6.33
C ILE A 157 5.82 -9.95 7.37
N ASN A 158 6.43 -9.77 8.54
CA ASN A 158 5.97 -8.72 9.44
C ASN A 158 6.39 -7.36 8.87
N TRP A 159 5.44 -6.44 8.70
CA TRP A 159 5.69 -5.13 8.10
C TRP A 159 6.71 -4.28 8.88
N ASP A 160 6.78 -4.41 10.21
CA ASP A 160 7.76 -3.76 11.07
C ASP A 160 9.20 -4.29 10.84
N ALA A 161 9.33 -5.48 10.25
CA ALA A 161 10.61 -6.15 9.97
C ALA A 161 11.01 -6.14 8.48
N LYS A 162 10.23 -5.50 7.59
CA LYS A 162 10.39 -5.58 6.13
C LYS A 162 11.79 -5.20 5.63
N GLU A 163 12.41 -4.15 6.20
CA GLU A 163 13.77 -3.74 5.83
C GLU A 163 14.79 -4.81 6.20
N MET A 164 14.59 -5.51 7.33
CA MET A 164 15.47 -6.60 7.75
C MET A 164 15.33 -7.80 6.80
N GLU A 165 14.10 -8.17 6.44
CA GLU A 165 13.85 -9.26 5.48
C GLU A 165 14.49 -8.97 4.12
N LEU A 166 14.36 -7.74 3.64
CA LEU A 166 14.96 -7.28 2.38
C LEU A 166 16.49 -7.30 2.44
N ASN A 167 17.09 -6.74 3.50
CA ASN A 167 18.54 -6.63 3.64
C ASN A 167 19.23 -7.98 3.89
N ASN A 168 18.54 -8.93 4.53
CA ASN A 168 19.07 -10.27 4.76
C ASN A 168 18.99 -11.16 3.50
N GLY A 169 18.34 -10.70 2.43
CA GLY A 169 18.13 -11.48 1.21
C GLY A 169 17.05 -12.54 1.34
N ASN A 170 16.18 -12.45 2.36
CA ASN A 170 15.04 -13.35 2.52
C ASN A 170 13.94 -13.07 1.48
N ILE A 171 13.87 -11.83 0.99
CA ILE A 171 13.02 -11.38 -0.11
C ILE A 171 13.87 -10.58 -1.09
N ASP A 172 13.49 -10.54 -2.36
CA ASP A 172 14.18 -9.74 -3.40
C ASP A 172 13.61 -8.32 -3.50
N CYS A 173 12.32 -8.17 -3.23
CA CYS A 173 11.66 -6.87 -3.15
C CYS A 173 10.52 -6.87 -2.13
N ILE A 174 10.08 -5.67 -1.75
CA ILE A 174 8.84 -5.41 -1.04
C ILE A 174 7.86 -4.83 -2.05
N TRP A 175 6.78 -5.56 -2.34
CA TRP A 175 5.75 -5.14 -3.28
C TRP A 175 4.38 -5.35 -2.65
N ASN A 176 3.95 -4.35 -1.88
CA ASN A 176 2.69 -4.37 -1.13
C ASN A 176 2.29 -2.93 -0.75
N GLY A 177 1.98 -2.10 -1.74
CA GLY A 177 1.66 -0.67 -1.55
C GLY A 177 2.72 0.13 -0.78
N MET A 178 4.00 -0.02 -1.14
CA MET A 178 5.09 0.67 -0.44
C MET A 178 5.06 2.18 -0.73
N THR A 179 4.50 2.98 0.18
CA THR A 179 4.57 4.45 0.12
C THR A 179 6.01 4.94 -0.02
N VAL A 180 6.23 5.86 -0.96
CA VAL A 180 7.51 6.56 -1.11
C VAL A 180 7.65 7.64 -0.03
N THR A 181 8.62 7.50 0.88
CA THR A 181 8.98 8.50 1.90
C THR A 181 10.47 8.84 1.81
N GLU A 182 10.89 9.96 2.43
CA GLU A 182 12.31 10.32 2.50
C GLU A 182 13.14 9.23 3.20
N GLU A 183 12.64 8.71 4.32
CA GLU A 183 13.28 7.60 5.05
C GLU A 183 13.42 6.34 4.18
N ARG A 184 12.37 5.95 3.46
CA ARG A 184 12.41 4.77 2.60
C ARG A 184 13.34 4.96 1.40
N MET A 185 13.40 6.16 0.82
CA MET A 185 14.38 6.46 -0.24
C MET A 185 15.84 6.37 0.26
N GLU A 186 16.09 6.59 1.54
CA GLU A 186 17.42 6.40 2.14
C GLU A 186 17.71 4.92 2.45
N ALA A 187 16.69 4.16 2.85
CA ALA A 187 16.83 2.77 3.29
C ALA A 187 16.79 1.73 2.15
N MET A 188 16.16 2.05 1.02
CA MET A 188 15.94 1.11 -0.10
C MET A 188 15.94 1.84 -1.46
N TYR A 189 16.16 1.08 -2.54
CA TYR A 189 15.95 1.59 -3.89
C TYR A 189 14.47 1.44 -4.25
N LEU A 190 13.82 2.54 -4.63
CA LEU A 190 12.39 2.54 -4.97
C LEU A 190 12.20 2.63 -6.49
N SER A 191 11.28 1.83 -7.03
CA SER A 191 10.84 1.91 -8.42
C SER A 191 10.20 3.26 -8.74
N LYS A 192 9.80 3.48 -10.00
CA LYS A 192 8.87 4.58 -10.28
C LYS A 192 7.55 4.33 -9.54
N PRO A 193 6.86 5.38 -9.11
CA PRO A 193 5.53 5.23 -8.55
C PRO A 193 4.56 4.59 -9.55
N TYR A 194 3.80 3.58 -9.10
CA TYR A 194 2.86 2.83 -9.92
C TYR A 194 1.39 3.07 -9.53
N LEU A 195 1.12 3.69 -8.37
CA LEU A 195 -0.25 3.97 -7.91
C LEU A 195 -0.28 5.24 -7.04
N ASN A 196 -1.29 6.09 -7.21
CA ASN A 196 -1.54 7.25 -6.35
C ASN A 196 -2.45 6.87 -5.17
N ASN A 197 -2.12 7.35 -3.97
CA ASN A 197 -2.85 7.04 -2.75
C ASN A 197 -2.90 8.27 -1.81
N ARG A 198 -3.60 8.16 -0.68
CA ARG A 198 -3.65 9.16 0.39
C ARG A 198 -3.76 8.50 1.77
N GLN A 199 -3.33 9.20 2.82
CA GLN A 199 -3.56 8.78 4.20
C GLN A 199 -4.86 9.37 4.72
N VAL A 200 -5.86 8.53 4.96
CA VAL A 200 -7.21 8.94 5.33
C VAL A 200 -7.56 8.52 6.75
N VAL A 201 -8.62 9.13 7.29
CA VAL A 201 -9.17 8.82 8.60
C VAL A 201 -10.57 8.25 8.42
N ILE A 202 -10.78 7.03 8.93
CA ILE A 202 -12.07 6.34 8.92
C ILE A 202 -12.64 6.32 10.33
N VAL A 203 -13.91 6.68 10.46
CA VAL A 203 -14.62 6.74 11.75
C VAL A 203 -15.99 6.08 11.65
N GLU A 204 -16.54 5.64 12.78
CA GLU A 204 -17.94 5.18 12.84
C GLU A 204 -18.88 6.36 12.53
N LYS A 205 -19.84 6.14 11.62
CA LYS A 205 -20.85 7.13 11.27
C LYS A 205 -21.72 7.45 12.48
N GLY A 206 -21.85 8.75 12.78
CA GLY A 206 -22.57 9.21 13.97
C GLY A 206 -21.74 9.25 15.25
N SER A 207 -20.43 8.97 15.17
CA SER A 207 -19.47 9.19 16.28
C SER A 207 -19.35 10.65 16.72
N GLY A 208 -19.76 11.59 15.86
CA GLY A 208 -19.60 13.03 16.05
C GLY A 208 -18.21 13.55 15.69
N ILE A 209 -17.38 12.72 15.06
CA ILE A 209 -16.07 13.10 14.51
C ILE A 209 -16.27 13.45 13.04
N GLU A 210 -16.09 14.72 12.68
CA GLU A 210 -16.31 15.22 11.31
C GLU A 210 -15.05 15.89 10.71
N SER A 211 -14.05 16.16 11.54
CA SER A 211 -12.78 16.80 11.16
C SER A 211 -11.59 16.21 11.92
N LEU A 212 -10.37 16.55 11.50
CA LEU A 212 -9.15 16.15 12.23
C LEU A 212 -9.09 16.77 13.63
N ASP A 213 -9.67 17.97 13.85
CA ASP A 213 -9.68 18.59 15.18
C ASP A 213 -10.57 17.84 16.18
N ASP A 214 -11.59 17.12 15.71
CA ASP A 214 -12.45 16.31 16.57
C ASP A 214 -11.75 15.05 17.11
N LEU A 215 -10.53 14.77 16.64
CA LEU A 215 -9.65 13.73 17.17
C LEU A 215 -8.90 14.14 18.45
N GLU A 216 -9.05 15.39 18.90
CA GLU A 216 -8.46 15.82 20.16
C GLU A 216 -8.97 14.96 21.33
N GLY A 217 -8.03 14.36 22.07
CA GLY A 217 -8.33 13.44 23.17
C GLY A 217 -8.87 12.06 22.75
N LYS A 218 -8.97 11.77 21.44
CA LYS A 218 -9.46 10.50 20.90
C LYS A 218 -8.36 9.44 20.78
N THR A 219 -8.77 8.19 20.69
CA THR A 219 -7.88 7.06 20.42
C THR A 219 -7.83 6.77 18.93
N VAL A 220 -6.64 6.86 18.35
CA VAL A 220 -6.39 6.58 16.94
C VAL A 220 -5.69 5.23 16.79
N GLY A 221 -6.19 4.36 15.93
CA GLY A 221 -5.54 3.10 15.55
C GLY A 221 -4.89 3.17 14.17
N LEU A 222 -3.71 2.58 14.00
CA LEU A 222 -2.97 2.49 12.73
C LEU A 222 -2.01 1.30 12.71
N GLN A 223 -1.52 0.90 11.54
CA GLN A 223 -0.50 -0.15 11.44
C GLN A 223 0.89 0.37 11.86
N LYS A 224 1.62 -0.43 12.62
CA LYS A 224 2.98 -0.14 13.08
C LYS A 224 3.96 -0.08 11.89
N GLY A 225 4.82 0.94 11.84
CA GLY A 225 5.81 1.10 10.77
C GLY A 225 5.21 1.50 9.41
N SER A 226 3.94 1.90 9.40
CA SER A 226 3.23 2.40 8.22
C SER A 226 3.55 3.88 7.95
N SER A 227 3.24 4.35 6.74
CA SER A 227 3.28 5.79 6.46
C SER A 227 2.16 6.55 7.18
N ALA A 228 1.08 5.89 7.60
CA ALA A 228 0.04 6.48 8.45
C ALA A 228 0.60 6.95 9.80
N GLU A 229 1.51 6.17 10.40
CA GLU A 229 2.20 6.53 11.64
C GLU A 229 3.01 7.82 11.48
N GLN A 230 3.80 7.90 10.39
CA GLN A 230 4.59 9.08 10.07
C GLN A 230 3.70 10.29 9.74
N ALA A 231 2.63 10.08 8.96
CA ALA A 231 1.69 11.13 8.57
C ALA A 231 0.98 11.72 9.80
N LEU A 232 0.60 10.89 10.77
CA LEU A 232 0.05 11.36 12.05
C LEU A 232 1.10 12.15 12.85
N ALA A 233 2.33 11.64 12.96
CA ALA A 233 3.41 12.28 13.70
C ALA A 233 3.78 13.67 13.14
N ASP A 234 3.73 13.84 11.82
CA ASP A 234 4.01 15.12 11.14
C ASP A 234 2.80 16.06 11.09
N SER A 235 1.63 15.60 11.53
CA SER A 235 0.39 16.37 11.44
C SER A 235 0.23 17.42 12.54
N ARG A 236 -0.70 18.35 12.31
CA ARG A 236 -1.13 19.36 13.31
C ARG A 236 -1.85 18.77 14.54
N ILE A 237 -2.20 17.47 14.51
CA ILE A 237 -2.95 16.79 15.56
C ILE A 237 -2.10 15.77 16.33
N ALA A 238 -0.81 15.61 15.99
CA ALA A 238 0.09 14.63 16.60
C ALA A 238 0.07 14.67 18.15
N ASP A 239 0.19 15.87 18.72
CA ASP A 239 0.19 16.08 20.18
C ASP A 239 -1.20 16.28 20.79
N LYS A 240 -2.27 16.19 19.98
CA LYS A 240 -3.65 16.44 20.40
C LYS A 240 -4.45 15.16 20.61
N VAL A 241 -4.13 14.09 19.88
CA VAL A 241 -4.80 12.80 20.06
C VAL A 241 -4.57 12.27 21.48
N GLY A 242 -5.57 11.63 22.06
CA GLY A 242 -5.50 11.13 23.43
C GLY A 242 -4.58 9.91 23.56
N SER A 243 -4.61 9.02 22.57
CA SER A 243 -3.65 7.92 22.47
C SER A 243 -3.56 7.38 21.04
N VAL A 244 -2.42 6.79 20.70
CA VAL A 244 -2.19 6.07 19.45
C VAL A 244 -2.03 4.59 19.78
N GLN A 245 -2.83 3.74 19.15
CA GLN A 245 -2.73 2.29 19.21
C GLN A 245 -2.17 1.78 17.89
N THR A 246 -1.09 1.02 17.96
CA THR A 246 -0.43 0.45 16.79
C THR A 246 -0.76 -1.03 16.67
N TYR A 247 -1.01 -1.50 15.45
CA TYR A 247 -1.35 -2.88 15.14
C TYR A 247 -0.36 -3.47 14.15
N ASP A 248 -0.16 -4.79 14.19
CA ASP A 248 0.65 -5.46 13.16
C ASP A 248 -0.08 -5.47 11.81
N GLU A 249 -1.41 -5.53 11.82
CA GLU A 249 -2.28 -5.67 10.64
C GLU A 249 -3.34 -4.56 10.61
N ASN A 250 -3.61 -4.00 9.43
CA ASN A 250 -4.67 -3.00 9.22
C ASN A 250 -6.07 -3.54 9.53
N VAL A 251 -6.32 -4.81 9.22
CA VAL A 251 -7.59 -5.47 9.48
C VAL A 251 -7.90 -5.51 10.99
N THR A 252 -6.90 -5.80 11.82
CA THR A 252 -7.06 -5.82 13.28
C THR A 252 -7.37 -4.41 13.83
N ALA A 253 -6.73 -3.37 13.29
CA ALA A 253 -7.06 -1.98 13.64
C ALA A 253 -8.53 -1.64 13.32
N PHE A 254 -9.01 -2.03 12.14
CA PHE A 254 -10.41 -1.84 11.76
C PHE A 254 -11.38 -2.63 12.65
N MET A 255 -11.07 -3.87 13.02
CA MET A 255 -11.88 -4.64 13.97
C MET A 255 -12.00 -3.94 15.34
N ASP A 256 -10.94 -3.30 15.81
CA ASP A 256 -10.97 -2.54 17.05
C ASP A 256 -11.82 -1.25 16.92
N LEU A 257 -11.86 -0.63 15.73
CA LEU A 257 -12.82 0.44 15.43
C LEU A 257 -14.26 -0.10 15.47
N GLN A 258 -14.52 -1.27 14.87
CA GLN A 258 -15.83 -1.91 14.92
C GLN A 258 -16.30 -2.18 16.36
N ASN A 259 -15.39 -2.62 17.21
CA ASN A 259 -15.64 -2.89 18.62
C ASN A 259 -15.66 -1.63 19.51
N GLY A 260 -15.41 -0.44 18.95
CA GLY A 260 -15.36 0.82 19.70
C GLY A 260 -14.21 0.92 20.70
N ARG A 261 -13.10 0.20 20.44
CA ARG A 261 -11.88 0.25 21.24
C ARG A 261 -10.95 1.39 20.81
N ILE A 262 -11.06 1.79 19.56
CA ILE A 262 -10.49 3.03 19.01
C ILE A 262 -11.62 3.90 18.46
N ASP A 263 -11.39 5.21 18.40
CA ASP A 263 -12.36 6.19 17.88
C ASP A 263 -12.19 6.43 16.38
N ALA A 264 -10.97 6.26 15.86
CA ALA A 264 -10.64 6.48 14.46
C ALA A 264 -9.55 5.53 13.97
N PHE A 265 -9.66 5.10 12.71
CA PHE A 265 -8.69 4.27 12.01
C PHE A 265 -7.97 5.10 10.95
N LEU A 266 -6.65 5.20 11.05
CA LEU A 266 -5.78 5.86 10.08
C LEU A 266 -5.18 4.83 9.15
N VAL A 267 -5.36 5.02 7.85
CA VAL A 267 -5.02 4.02 6.84
C VAL A 267 -4.87 4.65 5.47
N ASP A 268 -4.16 3.97 4.60
CA ASP A 268 -4.19 4.19 3.15
C ASP A 268 -5.62 4.16 2.58
N GLU A 269 -5.97 5.15 1.76
CA GLU A 269 -7.30 5.28 1.15
C GLU A 269 -7.72 4.02 0.39
N VAL A 270 -6.82 3.45 -0.41
CA VAL A 270 -7.09 2.24 -1.20
C VAL A 270 -7.46 1.06 -0.31
N ALA A 271 -6.68 0.81 0.75
CA ALA A 271 -6.92 -0.28 1.67
C ALA A 271 -8.15 -0.04 2.55
N GLY A 272 -8.27 1.17 3.12
CA GLY A 272 -9.39 1.56 3.97
C GLY A 272 -10.74 1.45 3.28
N ASN A 273 -10.83 1.93 2.03
CA ASN A 273 -12.06 1.83 1.23
C ASN A 273 -12.43 0.37 0.95
N TYR A 274 -11.44 -0.48 0.63
CA TYR A 274 -11.68 -1.90 0.39
C TYR A 274 -12.15 -2.62 1.66
N ILE A 275 -11.49 -2.39 2.80
CA ILE A 275 -11.83 -3.00 4.09
C ILE A 275 -13.25 -2.63 4.50
N VAL A 276 -13.63 -1.35 4.42
CA VAL A 276 -14.98 -0.88 4.75
C VAL A 276 -16.02 -1.47 3.80
N ALA A 277 -15.74 -1.52 2.49
CA ALA A 277 -16.66 -2.07 1.50
C ALA A 277 -16.91 -3.58 1.69
N ASN A 278 -15.92 -4.30 2.22
CA ASN A 278 -15.96 -5.75 2.39
C ASN A 278 -16.12 -6.20 3.86
N GLN A 279 -16.46 -5.29 4.78
CA GLN A 279 -16.51 -5.52 6.23
C GLN A 279 -17.33 -6.74 6.71
N GLY A 280 -18.21 -7.30 5.89
CA GLY A 280 -18.95 -8.54 6.19
C GLY A 280 -18.19 -9.85 5.89
N ASN A 281 -17.08 -9.76 5.14
CA ASN A 281 -16.25 -10.87 4.67
C ASN A 281 -14.80 -10.80 5.19
N VAL A 282 -14.44 -9.71 5.90
CA VAL A 282 -13.13 -9.57 6.55
C VAL A 282 -13.22 -10.25 7.92
N GLN A 283 -12.79 -11.52 8.00
CA GLN A 283 -12.72 -12.31 9.25
C GLN A 283 -11.29 -12.79 9.51
#